data_AF-A0A1R4GR76-F1
#
_entry.id   AF-A0A1R4GR76-F1
#
_cell.length_a   1.000
_cell.length_b   1.000
_cell.length_c   1.000
_cell.angle_alpha   90.00
_cell.angle_beta   90.00
_cell.angle_gamma   90.00
#
_symmetry.space_group_name_H-M   'P 1'
#
loop_
_entity.id
_entity.type
_entity.pdbx_description
1 polymer ?
#
loop_
_entity_poly.entity_id
_entity_poly.type
_entity_poly.pdbx_seq_one_letter_code
_entity_poly.pdbx_strand_id
1 'polypeptide(L)' 'MNAFLIILIVIAIVIAIVGSLVEAVNFLIWVGIALLVLAVIAWLLRTITGRKR' A
#
# COMPACT_ATOMS: atom_id res chain seq x y z
N MET A 1 -36.69 6.29 -16.63
CA MET A 1 -35.35 6.22 -15.99
C MET A 1 -34.79 7.62 -15.96
N ASN A 2 -34.61 8.22 -14.79
CA ASN A 2 -34.16 9.60 -14.69
C ASN A 2 -32.69 9.69 -15.10
N ALA A 3 -32.37 10.55 -16.05
CA ALA A 3 -30.99 10.74 -16.55
C ALA A 3 -30.00 11.03 -15.40
N PHE A 4 -30.46 11.74 -14.36
CA PHE A 4 -29.69 11.97 -13.14
C PHE A 4 -29.22 10.69 -12.42
N LEU A 5 -30.08 9.67 -12.34
CA LEU A 5 -29.74 8.40 -11.69
C LEU A 5 -28.68 7.64 -12.49
N ILE A 6 -28.78 7.66 -13.82
CA ILE A 6 -27.81 7.02 -14.71
C ILE A 6 -26.44 7.68 -14.56
N ILE A 7 -26.39 9.01 -14.52
CA ILE A 7 -25.14 9.76 -14.35
C ILE A 7 -24.48 9.45 -13.00
N LEU A 8 -25.26 9.40 -11.91
CA LEU A 8 -24.74 9.06 -10.58
C LEU A 8 -24.14 7.65 -10.52
N ILE A 9 -24.79 6.67 -11.16
CA ILE A 9 -24.30 5.30 -11.23
C ILE A 9 -22.96 5.24 -11.98
N VAL A 10 -22.85 5.94 -13.11
CA VAL A 10 -21.60 5.99 -13.89
C VAL A 10 -20.47 6.63 -13.07
N ILE A 11 -20.73 7.75 -12.40
CA ILE A 11 -19.74 8.41 -11.55
C ILE A 11 -19.30 7.51 -10.39
N ALA A 12 -20.24 6.82 -9.74
CA ALA A 12 -19.94 5.90 -8.65
C ALA A 12 -19.03 4.76 -9.10
N ILE A 13 -19.26 4.20 -10.30
CA ILE A 13 -18.40 3.15 -10.87
C ILE A 13 -17.00 3.69 -11.15
N VAL A 14 -16.88 4.88 -11.74
CA VAL A 14 -15.58 5.50 -12.02
C VAL A 14 -14.80 5.74 -10.73
N ILE A 15 -15.44 6.28 -9.70
CA ILE A 15 -14.82 6.52 -8.40
C ILE A 15 -14.41 5.21 -7.72
N ALA A 16 -15.23 4.16 -7.79
CA ALA A 16 -14.89 2.87 -7.21
C ALA A 16 -13.63 2.25 -7.85
N ILE A 17 -13.51 2.34 -9.18
CA ILE A 17 -12.34 1.84 -9.91
C ILE A 17 -11.10 2.67 -9.56
N VAL A 18 -11.19 4.00 -9.60
CA VAL A 18 -10.05 4.88 -9.27
C VAL A 18 -9.65 4.77 -7.79
N GLY A 19 -10.62 4.62 -6.88
CA GLY A 19 -10.38 4.43 -5.45
C GLY A 19 -9.61 3.14 -5.14
N SER A 20 -9.86 2.07 -5.89
CA SER A 20 -9.15 0.79 -5.70
C SER A 20 -7.64 0.87 -5.97
N LEU A 21 -7.20 1.75 -6.87
CA LEU A 21 -5.77 2.00 -7.12
C LEU A 21 -5.09 2.69 -5.93
N VAL A 22 -5.81 3.56 -5.22
CA VAL A 22 -5.29 4.24 -4.03
C VAL A 22 -5.04 3.23 -2.90
N GLU A 23 -5.92 2.25 -2.73
CA GLU A 23 -5.72 1.17 -1.76
C GLU A 23 -4.50 0.31 -2.11
N ALA A 24 -4.32 -0.03 -3.38
CA ALA A 24 -3.16 -0.80 -3.84
C ALA A 24 -1.84 -0.05 -3.60
N VAL A 25 -1.79 1.26 -3.85
CA VAL A 25 -0.62 2.11 -3.57
C VAL A 25 -0.34 2.18 -2.07
N ASN A 26 -1.37 2.36 -1.24
CA ASN A 26 -1.22 2.40 0.21
C ASN A 26 -0.71 1.07 0.77
N PHE A 27 -1.24 -0.06 0.28
CA PHE A 27 -0.73 -1.40 0.60
C PHE A 27 0.76 -1.53 0.27
N LEU A 28 1.17 -1.08 -0.93
CA LEU A 28 2.57 -1.14 -1.35
C LEU A 28 3.48 -0.29 -0.46
N ILE A 29 3.02 0.90 -0.03
CA ILE A 29 3.74 1.75 0.92
C ILE A 29 3.89 1.05 2.27
N TRP A 30 2.83 0.46 2.80
CA TRP A 30 2.88 -0.29 4.07
C TRP A 30 3.83 -1.48 4.00
N VAL A 31 3.79 -2.25 2.91
CA VAL A 31 4.72 -3.37 2.68
C VAL A 31 6.15 -2.86 2.56
N GLY A 32 6.38 -1.75 1.85
CA GLY A 32 7.70 -1.13 1.72
C GLY A 32 8.27 -0.70 3.07
N ILE A 33 7.45 -0.06 3.92
CA ILE A 33 7.83 0.31 5.28
C ILE A 33 8.14 -0.92 6.13
N ALA A 34 7.30 -1.96 6.06
CA ALA A 34 7.52 -3.20 6.80
C ALA A 34 8.85 -3.87 6.40
N LEU A 35 9.15 -3.95 5.11
CA LEU A 35 10.43 -4.47 4.61
C LEU A 35 11.62 -3.61 5.05
N LEU A 36 11.47 -2.29 5.06
CA LEU A 36 12.50 -1.37 5.54
C LEU A 36 12.79 -1.62 7.03
N VAL A 37 11.76 -1.76 7.86
CA VAL A 37 11.90 -2.12 9.28
C VAL A 37 12.61 -3.47 9.43
N LEU A 38 12.22 -4.49 8.68
CA LEU A 38 12.88 -5.80 8.71
C LEU A 38 14.35 -5.72 8.28
N ALA A 39 14.66 -4.94 7.24
CA ALA A 39 16.03 -4.72 6.78
C ALA A 39 16.89 -4.03 7.84
N VAL A 40 16.33 -3.03 8.53
CA VAL A 40 17.00 -2.34 9.65
C VAL A 40 17.26 -3.31 10.80
N ILE A 41 16.28 -4.13 11.19
CA ILE A 41 16.45 -5.15 12.24
C ILE A 41 17.54 -6.15 11.84
N ALA A 42 17.48 -6.70 10.63
CA ALA A 42 18.49 -7.64 10.14
C ALA A 42 19.89 -7.02 10.08
N TRP A 43 20.00 -5.75 9.67
CA TRP A 43 21.25 -5.01 9.64
C TRP A 43 21.81 -4.80 11.04
N LEU A 44 20.97 -4.37 12.00
CA LEU A 44 21.36 -4.21 13.40
C LEU A 44 21.83 -5.54 14.01
N LEU A 45 21.06 -6.62 13.83
CA LEU A 45 21.45 -7.96 14.30
C LEU A 45 22.79 -8.41 13.70
N ARG A 46 23.03 -8.13 12.41
CA ARG A 46 24.31 -8.43 11.75
C ARG A 46 25.47 -7.62 12.33
N THR A 47 25.28 -6.33 12.60
CA THR A 47 26.35 -5.48 13.16
C THR A 47 26.75 -5.91 14.58
N ILE A 48 25.79 -6.36 15.40
CA ILE A 48 26.04 -6.79 16.78
C ILE A 48 26.63 -8.21 16.83
N THR A 49 26.14 -9.12 15.98
CA THR A 49 26.54 -10.54 16.01
C THR A 49 27.86 -10.82 15.28
N GLY A 50 28.35 -9.87 14.46
CA GLY A 50 29.56 -10.01 13.64
C GLY A 50 30.92 -10.05 14.36
N ARG A 51 30.96 -10.13 15.70
CA ARG A 51 32.22 -10.28 16.47
C ARG A 51 32.29 -11.66 17.14
N LYS A 52 32.36 -12.72 16.35
CA LYS A 52 32.94 -14.00 16.81
C LYS A 52 34.24 -14.23 16.02
N ARG A 53 35.35 -14.19 16.76
CA ARG A 53 36.66 -14.71 16.33
C ARG A 53 36.54 -16.17 15.93
#